data_AF-W6LCZ7-F1
#
_entry.id   AF-W6LCZ7-F1
#
_cell.length_a   1.000
_cell.length_b   1.000
_cell.length_c   1.000
_cell.angle_alpha   90.00
_cell.angle_beta   90.00
_cell.angle_gamma   90.00
#
_symmetry.space_group_name_H-M   'P 1'
#
loop_
_entity.id
_entity.type
_entity.pdbx_description
1 polymer ?
#
loop_
_entity_poly.entity_id
_entity_poly.type
_entity_poly.pdbx_seq_one_letter_code
_entity_poly.pdbx_strand_id
1 'polypeptide(L)'
;MCFKRCFLSRSAYNELLVVGSRWRRFLAKPSPQDLDSSSTNPKLVTSQVTIIPTLHIASIKFYDQVLDYLRIAVQRNKNTVIFLEGICDSCEAQQAQMREYHEIVQNKSLQEAIVLKANQNNLYTENTMRDICEELSVDYDTLLRYTNEVRLQECYLKPKIAAYCGLNLCNTVDLDMGKVQALLQDEAIRLSTLGESLPSSVSVTEIGSFPVIRKNRERRVAQLARMQCKQWYQDGIESEVIIPWGYFHSEAIIHNIIEGNADPIDQDSTNQVDVSVSRGSSTSEPGKIESNLDENTSGTASNLSRSKKSTPVSASPDKPTLVFVEADELVAKVPFGLPKDLVEIKTDTNS
;
A
#
# COMPACT_ATOMS: atom_id res chain seq x y z
N MET A 1 34.37 -17.70 -12.49
CA MET A 1 33.29 -18.30 -11.68
C MET A 1 31.98 -18.04 -12.40
N CYS A 2 31.20 -19.09 -12.72
CA CYS A 2 29.87 -18.93 -13.33
C CYS A 2 28.89 -18.44 -12.26
N PHE A 3 28.41 -17.21 -12.39
CA PHE A 3 27.23 -16.76 -11.67
C PHE A 3 26.03 -17.54 -12.22
N LYS A 4 25.57 -18.56 -11.48
CA LYS A 4 24.21 -19.06 -11.68
C LYS A 4 23.26 -17.98 -11.16
N ARG A 5 22.63 -17.25 -12.08
CA ARG A 5 21.38 -16.55 -11.79
C ARG A 5 20.40 -17.59 -11.26
N CYS A 6 20.18 -17.63 -9.95
CA CYS A 6 19.04 -18.33 -9.39
C CYS A 6 17.80 -17.51 -9.74
N PHE A 7 17.21 -17.78 -10.91
CA PHE A 7 15.81 -17.45 -11.14
C PHE A 7 15.02 -18.20 -10.07
N LEU A 8 14.27 -17.47 -9.24
CA LEU A 8 13.18 -18.05 -8.46
C LEU A 8 12.12 -18.49 -9.47
N SER A 9 12.32 -19.67 -10.08
CA SER A 9 11.41 -20.32 -11.01
C SER A 9 10.21 -20.93 -10.27
N ARG A 10 9.58 -20.15 -9.39
CA ARG A 10 8.20 -20.41 -8.97
C ARG A 10 7.32 -19.56 -9.88
N SER A 11 6.93 -20.15 -11.01
CA SER A 11 5.93 -19.54 -11.87
C SER A 11 4.70 -19.24 -11.01
N ALA A 12 4.21 -18.00 -11.10
CA ALA A 12 2.95 -17.57 -10.50
C ALA A 12 1.84 -18.60 -10.72
N TYR A 13 1.87 -19.26 -11.88
CA TYR A 13 0.99 -20.34 -12.27
C TYR A 13 0.87 -21.50 -11.27
N ASN A 14 1.99 -21.98 -10.72
CA ASN A 14 1.97 -23.10 -9.77
C ASN A 14 1.32 -22.68 -8.44
N GLU A 15 1.41 -21.41 -8.09
CA GLU A 15 0.79 -20.88 -6.87
C GLU A 15 -0.67 -20.44 -7.13
N LEU A 16 -0.99 -19.90 -8.30
CA LEU A 16 -2.34 -19.55 -8.77
C LEU A 16 -3.28 -20.75 -8.85
N LEU A 17 -2.77 -21.91 -9.27
CA LEU A 17 -3.56 -23.14 -9.41
C LEU A 17 -3.65 -23.97 -8.13
N VAL A 18 -2.62 -23.93 -7.28
CA VAL A 18 -2.61 -24.67 -6.01
C VAL A 18 -3.23 -23.83 -4.89
N VAL A 19 -3.34 -22.51 -5.08
CA VAL A 19 -3.78 -21.58 -4.06
C VAL A 19 -4.50 -20.37 -4.69
N GLY A 20 -5.84 -20.39 -4.76
CA GLY A 20 -6.63 -19.17 -5.01
C GLY A 20 -6.23 -18.04 -4.04
N SER A 21 -6.61 -16.79 -4.31
CA SER A 21 -6.22 -15.64 -3.47
C SER A 21 -6.53 -15.96 -2.00
N ARG A 22 -5.49 -16.14 -1.18
CA ARG A 22 -5.66 -16.32 0.26
C ARG A 22 -5.70 -14.94 0.87
N TRP A 23 -6.90 -14.44 1.12
CA TRP A 23 -7.03 -13.21 1.87
C TRP A 23 -6.58 -13.51 3.29
N ARG A 24 -5.70 -12.68 3.83
CA ARG A 24 -5.19 -12.84 5.20
C ARG A 24 -5.57 -11.64 6.02
N ARG A 25 -6.01 -11.89 7.24
CA ARG A 25 -6.35 -10.87 8.21
C ARG A 25 -5.47 -11.01 9.43
N PHE A 26 -4.92 -9.89 9.89
CA PHE A 26 -4.07 -9.81 11.06
C PHE A 26 -4.74 -8.91 12.09
N LEU A 27 -4.92 -9.41 13.30
CA LEU A 27 -5.44 -8.62 14.42
C LEU A 27 -4.26 -8.04 15.19
N ALA A 28 -4.31 -6.73 15.42
CA ALA A 28 -3.42 -6.09 16.37
C ALA A 28 -3.84 -6.48 17.79
N LYS A 29 -2.91 -7.03 18.57
CA LYS A 29 -3.13 -7.40 19.97
C LYS A 29 -2.05 -6.77 20.85
N PRO A 30 -2.35 -6.44 22.11
CA PRO A 30 -1.34 -6.03 23.06
C PRO A 30 -0.29 -7.13 23.20
N SER A 31 0.98 -6.71 23.28
CA SER A 31 2.10 -7.61 23.52
C SER A 31 1.95 -8.25 24.89
N PRO A 32 2.18 -9.57 25.01
CA PRO A 32 2.13 -10.25 26.30
C PRO A 32 3.09 -9.68 27.35
N GLN A 33 4.16 -9.01 26.92
CA GLN A 33 5.19 -8.46 27.82
C GLN A 33 4.73 -7.22 28.61
N ASP A 34 3.64 -6.55 28.19
CA ASP A 34 3.12 -5.34 28.84
C ASP A 34 1.85 -5.62 29.68
N LEU A 35 1.46 -6.89 29.85
CA LEU A 35 0.31 -7.28 30.68
C LEU A 35 0.68 -7.33 32.17
N ASP A 36 1.15 -6.20 32.70
CA ASP A 36 1.21 -6.02 34.15
C ASP A 36 -0.19 -5.76 34.72
N SER A 37 -0.43 -6.43 35.84
CA SER A 37 -1.68 -6.88 36.45
C SER A 37 -2.73 -5.84 36.90
N SER A 38 -2.93 -4.74 36.19
CA SER A 38 -4.03 -3.82 36.51
C SER A 38 -4.46 -2.94 35.33
N SER A 39 -5.30 -3.45 34.43
CA SER A 39 -6.28 -2.56 33.80
C SER A 39 -7.55 -3.32 33.43
N THR A 40 -8.65 -2.76 33.92
CA THR A 40 -10.04 -3.05 33.58
C THR A 40 -10.21 -3.33 32.10
N ASN A 41 -10.84 -4.47 31.75
CA ASN A 41 -11.28 -4.86 30.41
C ASN A 41 -11.57 -3.64 29.53
N PRO A 42 -10.63 -3.20 28.68
CA PRO A 42 -10.97 -2.21 27.66
C PRO A 42 -11.97 -2.91 26.74
N LYS A 43 -13.00 -2.18 26.27
CA LYS A 43 -13.74 -2.60 25.08
C LYS A 43 -12.68 -3.06 24.08
N LEU A 44 -12.72 -4.34 23.67
CA LEU A 44 -11.77 -4.93 22.73
C LEU A 44 -11.97 -4.25 21.38
N VAL A 45 -11.37 -3.08 21.25
CA VAL A 45 -11.33 -2.35 20.02
C VAL A 45 -10.31 -3.05 19.13
N THR A 46 -10.79 -3.64 18.05
CA THR A 46 -9.95 -4.41 17.12
C THR A 46 -9.47 -3.50 16.01
N SER A 47 -8.17 -3.22 15.98
CA SER A 47 -7.47 -2.72 14.80
C SER A 47 -6.94 -3.92 14.01
N GLN A 48 -7.18 -3.95 12.70
CA GLN A 48 -6.77 -5.08 11.87
C GLN A 48 -6.16 -4.66 10.54
N VAL A 49 -5.36 -5.57 9.96
CA VAL A 49 -4.82 -5.45 8.60
C VAL A 49 -5.34 -6.60 7.75
N THR A 50 -5.96 -6.31 6.62
CA THR A 50 -6.43 -7.30 5.65
C THR A 50 -5.61 -7.18 4.36
N ILE A 51 -4.91 -8.26 3.99
CA ILE A 51 -4.18 -8.36 2.72
C ILE A 51 -5.04 -9.13 1.71
N ILE A 52 -5.26 -8.51 0.55
CA ILE A 52 -5.99 -9.10 -0.57
C ILE A 52 -5.02 -9.19 -1.76
N PRO A 53 -4.46 -10.39 -2.06
CA PRO A 53 -3.60 -10.57 -3.21
C PRO A 53 -4.39 -10.37 -4.50
N THR A 54 -4.01 -9.40 -5.35
CA THR A 54 -4.63 -9.14 -6.66
C THR A 54 -3.70 -9.52 -7.81
N LEU A 55 -4.26 -9.84 -8.97
CA LEU A 55 -3.50 -9.98 -10.21
C LEU A 55 -3.78 -8.81 -11.12
N HIS A 56 -2.86 -8.54 -12.06
CA HIS A 56 -3.10 -7.57 -13.13
C HIS A 56 -4.26 -8.00 -14.02
N ILE A 57 -4.38 -9.29 -14.33
CA ILE A 57 -5.53 -9.86 -15.06
C ILE A 57 -6.20 -10.88 -14.17
N ALA A 58 -7.53 -10.81 -14.03
CA ALA A 58 -8.32 -11.80 -13.30
C ALA A 58 -9.76 -11.84 -13.83
N SER A 59 -10.52 -12.85 -13.40
CA SER A 59 -11.95 -12.92 -13.70
C SER A 59 -12.71 -11.73 -13.10
N ILE A 60 -13.76 -11.30 -13.80
CA ILE A 60 -14.72 -10.30 -13.31
C ILE A 60 -15.25 -10.70 -11.93
N LYS A 61 -15.60 -11.98 -11.76
CA LYS A 61 -16.11 -12.53 -10.50
C LYS A 61 -15.14 -12.31 -9.34
N PHE A 62 -13.83 -12.52 -9.54
CA PHE A 62 -12.83 -12.27 -8.52
C PHE A 62 -12.82 -10.78 -8.12
N TYR A 63 -12.74 -9.87 -9.10
CA TYR A 63 -12.71 -8.44 -8.82
C TYR A 63 -13.99 -7.92 -8.18
N ASP A 64 -15.16 -8.41 -8.58
CA ASP A 64 -16.42 -8.04 -7.96
C ASP A 64 -16.46 -8.47 -6.48
N GLN A 65 -15.90 -9.63 -6.14
CA GLN A 65 -15.80 -10.05 -4.73
C GLN A 65 -14.84 -9.18 -3.93
N VAL A 66 -13.69 -8.82 -4.50
CA VAL A 66 -12.77 -7.85 -3.87
C VAL A 66 -13.49 -6.52 -3.64
N LEU A 67 -14.18 -6.01 -4.65
CA LEU A 67 -14.88 -4.74 -4.57
C LEU A 67 -16.02 -4.77 -3.55
N ASP A 68 -16.81 -5.84 -3.51
CA ASP A 68 -17.89 -6.02 -2.55
C ASP A 68 -17.34 -6.01 -1.13
N TYR A 69 -16.22 -6.69 -0.88
CA TYR A 69 -15.54 -6.65 0.42
C TYR A 69 -15.13 -5.23 0.81
N LEU A 70 -14.41 -4.53 -0.08
CA LEU A 70 -13.94 -3.15 0.18
C LEU A 70 -15.12 -2.22 0.49
N ARG A 71 -16.18 -2.27 -0.32
CA ARG A 71 -17.38 -1.46 -0.13
C ARG A 71 -18.06 -1.76 1.21
N ILE A 72 -18.23 -3.03 1.54
CA ILE A 72 -18.85 -3.46 2.80
C ILE A 72 -18.00 -3.01 4.00
N ALA A 73 -16.67 -3.14 3.93
CA ALA A 73 -15.76 -2.72 4.99
C ALA A 73 -15.86 -1.21 5.24
N VAL A 74 -15.76 -0.40 4.18
CA VAL A 74 -15.90 1.07 4.26
C VAL A 74 -17.27 1.50 4.78
N GLN A 75 -18.35 0.83 4.38
CA GLN A 75 -19.70 1.13 4.86
C GLN A 75 -19.90 0.77 6.33
N ARG A 76 -19.30 -0.33 6.80
CA ARG A 76 -19.41 -0.79 8.19
C ARG A 76 -18.56 0.03 9.14
N ASN A 77 -17.36 0.42 8.71
CA ASN A 77 -16.40 1.10 9.55
C ASN A 77 -15.81 2.33 8.85
N LYS A 78 -16.08 3.51 9.43
CA LYS A 78 -15.56 4.80 8.95
C LYS A 78 -14.04 4.90 9.02
N ASN A 79 -13.41 4.13 9.90
CA ASN A 79 -11.96 4.08 10.09
C ASN A 79 -11.32 2.95 9.27
N THR A 80 -11.91 2.63 8.12
CA THR A 80 -11.31 1.75 7.11
C THR A 80 -10.43 2.60 6.19
N VAL A 81 -9.19 2.19 5.97
CA VAL A 81 -8.29 2.82 4.98
C VAL A 81 -7.80 1.75 4.02
N ILE A 82 -7.81 2.08 2.72
CA ILE A 82 -7.39 1.18 1.65
C ILE A 82 -6.08 1.71 1.05
N PHE A 83 -5.03 0.92 1.19
CA PHE A 83 -3.70 1.24 0.73
C PHE A 83 -3.55 0.89 -0.75
N LEU A 84 -3.41 1.90 -1.59
CA LEU A 84 -3.27 1.72 -3.03
C LEU A 84 -1.83 1.39 -3.41
N GLU A 85 -1.71 0.47 -4.36
CA GLU A 85 -0.45 0.18 -5.04
C GLU A 85 -0.24 1.17 -6.19
N GLY A 86 0.92 1.83 -6.22
CA GLY A 86 1.30 2.75 -7.30
C GLY A 86 2.38 3.73 -6.89
N ILE A 87 3.48 3.75 -7.64
CA ILE A 87 4.53 4.77 -7.49
C ILE A 87 4.03 6.07 -8.12
N CYS A 88 4.06 7.14 -7.34
CA CYS A 88 3.72 8.48 -7.82
C CYS A 88 4.98 9.20 -8.33
N ASP A 89 4.85 9.89 -9.45
CA ASP A 89 5.94 10.70 -10.03
C ASP A 89 6.34 11.86 -9.11
N SER A 90 5.35 12.48 -8.45
CA SER A 90 5.57 13.60 -7.54
C SER A 90 4.48 13.69 -6.45
N CYS A 91 4.73 14.54 -5.46
CA CYS A 91 3.76 14.87 -4.42
C CYS A 91 2.49 15.54 -5.01
N GLU A 92 2.65 16.38 -6.03
CA GLU A 92 1.54 17.05 -6.70
C GLU A 92 0.64 16.04 -7.44
N ALA A 93 1.25 15.07 -8.15
CA ALA A 93 0.52 14.00 -8.84
C ALA A 93 -0.26 13.13 -7.84
N GLN A 94 0.38 12.80 -6.71
CA GLN A 94 -0.23 12.07 -5.62
C GLN A 94 -1.47 12.79 -5.05
N GLN A 95 -1.36 14.09 -4.76
CA GLN A 95 -2.47 14.90 -4.28
C GLN A 95 -3.58 15.06 -5.33
N ALA A 96 -3.21 15.23 -6.60
CA ALA A 96 -4.16 15.34 -7.70
C ALA A 96 -5.00 14.05 -7.84
N GLN A 97 -4.37 12.88 -7.75
CA GLN A 97 -5.06 11.59 -7.78
C GLN A 97 -6.05 11.45 -6.61
N MET A 98 -5.67 11.88 -5.40
CA MET A 98 -6.60 11.88 -4.25
C MET A 98 -7.76 12.83 -4.47
N ARG A 99 -7.53 14.05 -4.97
CA ARG A 99 -8.61 14.99 -5.30
C ARG A 99 -9.58 14.41 -6.33
N GLU A 100 -9.07 13.75 -7.36
CA GLU A 100 -9.89 13.07 -8.37
C GLU A 100 -10.78 12.00 -7.72
N TYR A 101 -10.24 11.14 -6.86
CA TYR A 101 -11.05 10.11 -6.20
C TYR A 101 -12.12 10.69 -5.27
N HIS A 102 -11.84 11.81 -4.61
CA HIS A 102 -12.84 12.50 -3.80
C HIS A 102 -13.95 13.09 -4.67
N GLU A 103 -13.60 13.72 -5.79
CA GLU A 103 -14.56 14.27 -6.75
C GLU A 103 -15.47 13.17 -7.33
N ILE A 104 -14.89 12.02 -7.70
CA ILE A 104 -15.63 10.88 -8.23
C ILE A 104 -16.68 10.41 -7.24
N VAL A 105 -16.32 10.20 -5.97
CA VAL A 105 -17.27 9.70 -4.96
C VAL A 105 -18.38 10.71 -4.67
N GLN A 106 -18.06 12.00 -4.70
CA GLN A 106 -19.00 13.07 -4.36
C GLN A 106 -19.94 13.43 -5.51
N ASN A 107 -19.55 13.13 -6.75
CA ASN A 107 -20.35 13.40 -7.95
C ASN A 107 -21.01 12.11 -8.47
N LYS A 108 -22.31 11.94 -8.19
CA LYS A 108 -23.08 10.75 -8.59
C LYS A 108 -23.05 10.47 -10.10
N SER A 109 -23.14 11.51 -10.93
CA SER A 109 -23.08 11.35 -12.40
C SER A 109 -21.72 10.84 -12.86
N LEU A 110 -20.64 11.41 -12.30
CA LEU A 110 -19.27 10.97 -12.57
C LEU A 110 -19.02 9.54 -12.07
N GLN A 111 -19.51 9.22 -10.86
CA GLN A 111 -19.46 7.89 -10.29
C GLN A 111 -20.13 6.85 -11.21
N GLU A 112 -21.36 7.12 -11.65
CA GLU A 112 -22.11 6.25 -12.57
C GLU A 112 -21.41 6.11 -13.92
N ALA A 113 -20.88 7.20 -14.47
CA ALA A 113 -20.13 7.20 -15.73
C ALA A 113 -18.85 6.35 -15.64
N ILE A 114 -18.10 6.45 -14.54
CA ILE A 114 -16.87 5.68 -14.33
C ILE A 114 -17.16 4.19 -14.14
N VAL A 115 -18.21 3.84 -13.38
CA VAL A 115 -18.61 2.45 -13.19
C VAL A 115 -19.10 1.86 -14.52
N LEU A 116 -19.91 2.60 -15.27
CA LEU A 116 -20.37 2.20 -16.60
C LEU A 116 -19.19 1.98 -17.54
N LYS A 117 -18.26 2.94 -17.57
CA LYS A 117 -17.02 2.83 -18.33
C LYS A 117 -16.25 1.59 -17.91
N ALA A 118 -16.03 1.32 -16.63
CA ALA A 118 -15.31 0.14 -16.16
C ALA A 118 -15.98 -1.18 -16.59
N ASN A 119 -17.31 -1.25 -16.60
CA ASN A 119 -18.06 -2.42 -17.06
C ASN A 119 -17.95 -2.63 -18.57
N GLN A 120 -17.96 -1.53 -19.34
CA GLN A 120 -17.84 -1.52 -20.79
C GLN A 120 -16.41 -1.52 -21.29
N ASN A 121 -15.43 -1.25 -20.42
CA ASN A 121 -14.03 -1.17 -20.79
C ASN A 121 -13.58 -2.60 -21.04
N ASN A 122 -13.55 -2.91 -22.32
CA ASN A 122 -12.82 -4.03 -22.84
C ASN A 122 -11.35 -3.79 -22.47
N LEU A 123 -10.54 -4.85 -22.50
CA LEU A 123 -9.10 -4.68 -22.34
C LEU A 123 -8.59 -3.58 -23.32
N TYR A 124 -7.43 -2.95 -23.03
CA TYR A 124 -6.89 -1.82 -23.83
C TYR A 124 -6.85 -2.08 -25.35
N THR A 125 -6.36 -1.11 -26.14
CA THR A 125 -6.14 -1.33 -27.57
C THR A 125 -5.39 -2.64 -27.83
N GLU A 126 -5.64 -3.29 -28.96
CA GLU A 126 -5.03 -4.57 -29.32
C GLU A 126 -3.50 -4.56 -29.15
N ASN A 127 -2.83 -3.48 -29.57
CA ASN A 127 -1.38 -3.33 -29.39
C ASN A 127 -0.99 -3.29 -27.91
N THR A 128 -1.64 -2.43 -27.12
CA THR A 128 -1.38 -2.34 -25.67
C THR A 128 -1.66 -3.66 -24.96
N MET A 129 -2.68 -4.40 -25.39
CA MET A 129 -2.96 -5.73 -24.87
C MET A 129 -1.84 -6.72 -25.19
N ARG A 130 -1.30 -6.72 -26.40
CA ARG A 130 -0.16 -7.58 -26.76
C ARG A 130 1.05 -7.23 -25.90
N ASP A 131 1.34 -5.95 -25.70
CA ASP A 131 2.45 -5.49 -24.86
C ASP A 131 2.28 -5.96 -23.40
N ILE A 132 1.07 -5.79 -22.84
CA ILE A 132 0.75 -6.25 -21.48
C ILE A 132 0.82 -7.77 -21.38
N CYS A 133 0.32 -8.49 -22.39
CA CYS A 133 0.40 -9.94 -22.44
C CYS A 133 1.85 -10.42 -22.47
N GLU A 134 2.71 -9.77 -23.25
CA GLU A 134 4.14 -10.06 -23.30
C GLU A 134 4.82 -9.80 -21.94
N GLU A 135 4.53 -8.65 -21.31
CA GLU A 135 5.06 -8.28 -19.99
C GLU A 135 4.64 -9.29 -18.91
N LEU A 136 3.36 -9.66 -18.89
CA LEU A 136 2.78 -10.57 -17.90
C LEU A 136 3.00 -12.05 -18.24
N SER A 137 3.63 -12.36 -19.38
CA SER A 137 3.78 -13.72 -19.92
C SER A 137 2.42 -14.45 -20.03
N VAL A 138 1.43 -13.73 -20.54
CA VAL A 138 0.07 -14.18 -20.82
C VAL A 138 -0.09 -14.44 -22.31
N ASP A 139 -0.75 -15.54 -22.69
CA ASP A 139 -1.06 -15.82 -24.10
C ASP A 139 -2.19 -14.89 -24.60
N TYR A 140 -1.83 -14.00 -25.52
CA TYR A 140 -2.75 -13.00 -26.07
C TYR A 140 -3.92 -13.64 -26.82
N ASP A 141 -3.67 -14.67 -27.63
CA ASP A 141 -4.70 -15.28 -28.48
C ASP A 141 -5.75 -16.02 -27.63
N THR A 142 -5.32 -16.65 -26.55
CA THR A 142 -6.22 -17.22 -25.56
C THR A 142 -6.94 -16.13 -24.77
N LEU A 143 -6.25 -15.05 -24.37
CA LEU A 143 -6.89 -13.93 -23.65
C LEU A 143 -8.06 -13.34 -24.43
N LEU A 144 -7.90 -13.23 -25.74
CA LEU A 144 -8.95 -12.76 -26.64
C LEU A 144 -10.22 -13.63 -26.58
N ARG A 145 -10.10 -14.94 -26.40
CA ARG A 145 -11.23 -15.86 -26.24
C ARG A 145 -11.99 -15.65 -24.94
N TYR A 146 -11.31 -15.19 -23.90
CA TYR A 146 -11.87 -14.93 -22.57
C TYR A 146 -12.15 -13.45 -22.30
N THR A 147 -12.11 -12.59 -23.33
CA THR A 147 -12.24 -11.12 -23.18
C THR A 147 -13.55 -10.68 -22.51
N ASN A 148 -14.59 -11.52 -22.48
CA ASN A 148 -15.86 -11.23 -21.81
C ASN A 148 -15.86 -11.61 -20.32
N GLU A 149 -14.90 -12.41 -19.86
CA GLU A 149 -14.88 -13.00 -18.52
C GLU A 149 -13.75 -12.47 -17.64
N VAL A 150 -12.67 -11.99 -18.25
CA VAL A 150 -11.50 -11.43 -17.55
C VAL A 150 -11.32 -9.95 -17.81
N ARG A 151 -10.66 -9.26 -16.88
CA ARG A 151 -10.37 -7.83 -16.98
C ARG A 151 -8.98 -7.51 -16.45
N LEU A 152 -8.46 -6.37 -16.87
CA LEU A 152 -7.30 -5.74 -16.23
C LEU A 152 -7.74 -5.05 -14.93
N GLN A 153 -6.92 -5.16 -13.88
CA GLN A 153 -7.15 -4.52 -12.59
C GLN A 153 -7.32 -3.00 -12.76
N GLU A 154 -6.47 -2.40 -13.60
CA GLU A 154 -6.41 -0.99 -13.94
C GLU A 154 -7.67 -0.49 -14.65
N CYS A 155 -8.30 -1.35 -15.46
CA CYS A 155 -9.47 -0.99 -16.25
C CYS A 155 -10.80 -1.26 -15.52
N TYR A 156 -10.80 -2.20 -14.59
CA TYR A 156 -12.02 -2.70 -13.97
C TYR A 156 -12.07 -2.46 -12.46
N LEU A 157 -11.09 -2.97 -11.71
CA LEU A 157 -11.10 -2.91 -10.26
C LEU A 157 -10.77 -1.50 -9.76
N LYS A 158 -9.65 -0.90 -10.19
CA LYS A 158 -9.17 0.42 -9.71
C LYS A 158 -10.22 1.54 -9.91
N PRO A 159 -10.86 1.68 -11.08
CA PRO A 159 -11.89 2.72 -11.28
C PRO A 159 -13.11 2.51 -10.38
N LYS A 160 -13.52 1.25 -10.15
CA LYS A 160 -14.64 0.95 -9.24
C LYS A 160 -14.27 1.17 -7.78
N ILE A 161 -13.03 0.88 -7.38
CA ILE A 161 -12.52 1.22 -6.04
C ILE A 161 -12.55 2.74 -5.84
N ALA A 162 -12.08 3.53 -6.81
CA ALA A 162 -12.20 4.99 -6.77
C ALA A 162 -13.66 5.43 -6.65
N ALA A 163 -14.56 4.86 -7.45
CA ALA A 163 -15.98 5.19 -7.45
C ALA A 163 -16.69 4.90 -6.12
N TYR A 164 -16.41 3.76 -5.48
CA TYR A 164 -17.15 3.34 -4.29
C TYR A 164 -16.45 3.65 -2.97
N CYS A 165 -15.12 3.77 -2.98
CA CYS A 165 -14.29 3.85 -1.78
C CYS A 165 -13.34 5.05 -1.78
N GLY A 166 -13.46 5.99 -2.73
CA GLY A 166 -12.53 7.10 -2.94
C GLY A 166 -12.14 7.92 -1.70
N LEU A 167 -13.05 8.12 -0.74
CA LEU A 167 -12.78 8.84 0.51
C LEU A 167 -11.91 8.06 1.51
N ASN A 168 -11.76 6.75 1.29
CA ASN A 168 -11.04 5.82 2.15
C ASN A 168 -9.72 5.36 1.51
N LEU A 169 -9.35 5.89 0.34
CA LEU A 169 -8.13 5.49 -0.37
C LEU A 169 -6.92 6.26 0.14
N CYS A 170 -5.77 5.60 0.14
CA CYS A 170 -4.49 6.17 0.53
C CYS A 170 -3.40 5.74 -0.46
N ASN A 171 -2.81 6.70 -1.17
CA ASN A 171 -1.75 6.49 -2.15
C ASN A 171 -0.36 6.96 -1.68
N THR A 172 -0.20 7.25 -0.38
CA THR A 172 1.08 7.72 0.22
C THR A 172 1.95 6.60 0.78
N VAL A 173 1.48 5.36 0.60
CA VAL A 173 2.02 4.17 1.25
C VAL A 173 3.10 3.48 0.43
N ASP A 174 3.08 3.65 -0.89
CA ASP A 174 4.14 3.17 -1.78
C ASP A 174 5.35 4.15 -1.78
N LEU A 175 6.37 3.82 -2.57
CA LEU A 175 7.48 4.73 -2.85
C LEU A 175 7.05 5.82 -3.85
N ASP A 176 7.62 7.01 -3.70
CA ASP A 176 7.61 8.04 -4.74
C ASP A 176 8.86 7.90 -5.64
N MET A 177 8.82 8.51 -6.84
CA MET A 177 9.94 8.43 -7.78
C MET A 177 11.25 9.02 -7.23
N GLY A 178 11.19 9.98 -6.31
CA GLY A 178 12.38 10.52 -5.65
C GLY A 178 13.10 9.46 -4.81
N LYS A 179 12.35 8.70 -4.01
CA LYS A 179 12.88 7.56 -3.25
C LYS A 179 13.34 6.42 -4.13
N VAL A 180 12.64 6.13 -5.22
CA VAL A 180 13.09 5.13 -6.19
C VAL A 180 14.46 5.53 -6.77
N GLN A 181 14.63 6.79 -7.18
CA GLN A 181 15.90 7.29 -7.68
C GLN A 181 17.02 7.19 -6.65
N ALA A 182 16.76 7.57 -5.39
CA ALA A 182 17.74 7.45 -4.30
C ALA A 182 18.17 5.99 -4.08
N LEU A 183 17.22 5.07 -4.02
CA LEU A 183 17.50 3.64 -3.85
C LEU A 183 18.31 3.05 -5.02
N LEU A 184 18.02 3.48 -6.26
CA LEU A 184 18.80 3.05 -7.43
C LEU A 184 20.22 3.64 -7.41
N GLN A 185 20.41 4.86 -6.92
CA GLN A 185 21.74 5.46 -6.76
C GLN A 185 22.56 4.72 -5.70
N ASP A 186 21.97 4.41 -4.54
CA ASP A 186 22.63 3.62 -3.49
C ASP A 186 23.03 2.23 -4.01
N GLU A 187 22.14 1.59 -4.77
CA GLU A 187 22.41 0.29 -5.38
C GLU A 187 23.50 0.38 -6.46
N ALA A 188 23.53 1.46 -7.26
CA ALA A 188 24.61 1.70 -8.22
C ALA A 188 25.97 1.81 -7.53
N ILE A 189 26.05 2.53 -6.41
CA ILE A 189 27.26 2.65 -5.60
C ILE A 189 27.66 1.27 -5.09
N ARG A 190 26.73 0.51 -4.50
CA ARG A 190 26.98 -0.84 -3.99
C ARG A 190 27.51 -1.78 -5.08
N LEU A 191 26.88 -1.79 -6.26
CA LEU A 191 27.31 -2.63 -7.38
C LEU A 191 28.67 -2.21 -7.93
N SER A 192 28.96 -0.91 -7.97
CA SER A 192 30.27 -0.42 -8.43
C SER A 192 31.42 -0.93 -7.55
N THR A 193 31.19 -1.07 -6.24
CA THR A 193 32.19 -1.66 -5.32
C THR A 193 32.45 -3.15 -5.59
N LEU A 194 31.51 -3.82 -6.26
CA LEU A 194 31.61 -5.23 -6.66
C LEU A 194 32.09 -5.40 -8.11
N GLY A 195 32.39 -4.30 -8.82
CA GLY A 195 32.73 -4.32 -10.24
C GLY A 195 31.52 -4.57 -11.17
N GLU A 196 30.30 -4.41 -10.66
CA GLU A 196 29.05 -4.51 -11.40
C GLU A 196 28.46 -3.11 -11.67
N SER A 197 27.54 -2.99 -12.62
CA SER A 197 26.90 -1.72 -12.96
C SER A 197 25.42 -1.89 -13.25
N LEU A 198 24.61 -0.90 -12.86
CA LEU A 198 23.22 -0.79 -13.30
C LEU A 198 23.14 -0.38 -14.78
N PRO A 199 22.00 -0.65 -15.45
CA PRO A 199 21.71 -0.06 -16.75
C PRO A 199 21.80 1.47 -16.70
N SER A 200 22.24 2.08 -17.80
CA SER A 200 22.33 3.54 -17.94
C SER A 200 20.98 4.25 -17.90
N SER A 201 19.90 3.51 -18.15
CA SER A 201 18.51 3.97 -18.07
C SER A 201 17.64 2.81 -17.61
N VAL A 202 16.70 3.10 -16.71
CA VAL A 202 15.69 2.15 -16.23
C VAL A 202 14.33 2.67 -16.67
N SER A 203 13.57 1.89 -17.41
CA SER A 203 12.20 2.26 -17.76
C SER A 203 11.28 2.13 -16.54
N VAL A 204 10.13 2.83 -16.55
CA VAL A 204 9.14 2.71 -15.46
C VAL A 204 8.64 1.28 -15.31
N THR A 205 8.47 0.55 -16.41
CA THR A 205 8.02 -0.85 -16.41
C THR A 205 9.07 -1.78 -15.79
N GLU A 206 10.35 -1.42 -15.85
CA GLU A 206 11.44 -2.21 -15.27
C GLU A 206 11.67 -1.94 -13.78
N ILE A 207 11.15 -0.85 -13.22
CA ILE A 207 11.39 -0.46 -11.81
C ILE A 207 11.01 -1.60 -10.85
N GLY A 208 9.90 -2.28 -11.10
CA GLY A 208 9.41 -3.39 -10.27
C GLY A 208 10.32 -4.63 -10.29
N SER A 209 11.20 -4.75 -11.28
CA SER A 209 12.13 -5.88 -11.41
C SER A 209 13.34 -5.77 -10.47
N PHE A 210 13.65 -4.57 -9.98
CA PHE A 210 14.80 -4.34 -9.10
C PHE A 210 14.50 -4.84 -7.67
N PRO A 211 15.25 -5.83 -7.15
CA PRO A 211 15.00 -6.36 -5.82
C PRO A 211 15.07 -5.31 -4.70
N VAL A 212 15.95 -4.32 -4.84
CA VAL A 212 16.08 -3.22 -3.87
C VAL A 212 14.80 -2.38 -3.80
N ILE A 213 14.18 -2.08 -4.94
CA ILE A 213 12.94 -1.31 -4.99
C ILE A 213 11.79 -2.14 -4.42
N ARG A 214 11.62 -3.37 -4.93
CA ARG A 214 10.57 -4.29 -4.48
C ARG A 214 10.57 -4.47 -2.96
N LYS A 215 11.73 -4.80 -2.37
CA LYS A 215 11.85 -5.00 -0.91
C LYS A 215 11.49 -3.75 -0.11
N ASN A 216 11.88 -2.56 -0.59
CA ASN A 216 11.57 -1.31 0.10
C ASN A 216 10.08 -0.96 0.00
N ARG A 217 9.44 -1.18 -1.15
CA ARG A 217 7.96 -1.03 -1.30
C ARG A 217 7.22 -1.92 -0.30
N GLU A 218 7.55 -3.22 -0.30
CA GLU A 218 6.92 -4.23 0.57
C GLU A 218 7.11 -3.91 2.06
N ARG A 219 8.32 -3.51 2.46
CA ARG A 219 8.62 -3.12 3.85
C ARG A 219 7.86 -1.86 4.27
N ARG A 220 7.84 -0.83 3.42
CA ARG A 220 7.22 0.47 3.72
C ARG A 220 5.72 0.32 3.97
N VAL A 221 5.02 -0.41 3.10
CA VAL A 221 3.57 -0.66 3.23
C VAL A 221 3.25 -1.40 4.52
N ALA A 222 3.99 -2.47 4.81
CA ALA A 222 3.84 -3.23 6.04
C ALA A 222 4.07 -2.35 7.28
N GLN A 223 5.12 -1.52 7.26
CA GLN A 223 5.44 -0.61 8.35
C GLN A 223 4.33 0.43 8.57
N LEU A 224 3.85 1.08 7.52
CA LEU A 224 2.78 2.07 7.60
C LEU A 224 1.46 1.45 8.11
N ALA A 225 1.13 0.24 7.67
CA ALA A 225 -0.05 -0.47 8.16
C ALA A 225 0.05 -0.74 9.66
N ARG A 226 1.22 -1.21 10.13
CA ARG A 226 1.47 -1.43 11.56
C ARG A 226 1.38 -0.14 12.37
N MET A 227 2.00 0.95 11.90
CA MET A 227 1.98 2.24 12.58
C MET A 227 0.56 2.79 12.69
N GLN A 228 -0.22 2.70 11.60
CA GLN A 228 -1.62 3.15 11.59
C GLN A 228 -2.48 2.34 12.58
N CYS A 229 -2.38 1.01 12.55
CA CYS A 229 -3.08 0.16 13.51
C CYS A 229 -2.65 0.43 14.96
N LYS A 230 -1.36 0.73 15.19
CA LYS A 230 -0.85 1.09 16.51
C LYS A 230 -1.45 2.39 17.02
N GLN A 231 -1.53 3.41 16.16
CA GLN A 231 -2.17 4.67 16.50
C GLN A 231 -3.65 4.46 16.85
N TRP A 232 -4.41 3.79 16.00
CA TRP A 232 -5.84 3.53 16.27
C TRP A 232 -6.09 2.68 17.50
N TYR A 233 -5.23 1.70 17.78
CA TYR A 233 -5.32 0.92 19.01
C TYR A 233 -5.12 1.80 20.25
N GLN A 234 -4.14 2.70 20.22
CA GLN A 234 -3.89 3.67 21.30
C GLN A 234 -5.07 4.63 21.49
N ASP A 235 -5.71 5.03 20.40
CA ASP A 235 -6.86 5.93 20.41
C ASP A 235 -8.19 5.23 20.73
N GLY A 236 -8.19 3.89 20.89
CA GLY A 236 -9.41 3.11 21.11
C GLY A 236 -10.38 3.16 19.91
N ILE A 237 -9.83 3.18 18.69
CA ILE A 237 -10.57 3.27 17.43
C ILE A 237 -10.63 1.91 16.72
N GLU A 238 -11.85 1.38 16.54
CA GLU A 238 -12.06 0.15 15.76
C GLU A 238 -11.80 0.47 14.30
N SER A 239 -10.93 -0.31 13.65
CA SER A 239 -10.34 0.13 12.39
C SER A 239 -9.77 -1.02 11.56
N GLU A 240 -9.65 -0.77 10.26
CA GLU A 240 -9.10 -1.75 9.31
C GLU A 240 -8.23 -1.07 8.25
N VAL A 241 -7.01 -1.56 8.08
CA VAL A 241 -6.18 -1.27 6.89
C VAL A 241 -6.40 -2.39 5.88
N ILE A 242 -6.83 -2.08 4.66
CA ILE A 242 -6.97 -3.05 3.58
C ILE A 242 -5.89 -2.81 2.52
N ILE A 243 -5.18 -3.87 2.13
CA ILE A 243 -4.06 -3.81 1.19
C ILE A 243 -4.38 -4.73 -0.01
N PRO A 244 -5.09 -4.22 -1.04
CA PRO A 244 -5.38 -4.93 -2.29
C PRO A 244 -4.20 -4.81 -3.27
N TRP A 245 -3.11 -5.51 -2.98
CA TRP A 245 -1.82 -5.39 -3.69
C TRP A 245 -1.51 -6.62 -4.54
N GLY A 246 -0.63 -6.43 -5.52
CA GLY A 246 -0.13 -7.47 -6.40
C GLY A 246 0.26 -8.75 -5.66
N TYR A 247 -0.16 -9.89 -6.22
CA TYR A 247 0.03 -11.23 -5.67
C TYR A 247 1.48 -11.48 -5.24
N PHE A 248 2.44 -11.07 -6.09
CA PHE A 248 3.86 -11.26 -5.85
C PHE A 248 4.41 -10.44 -4.66
N HIS A 249 3.74 -9.37 -4.25
CA HIS A 249 4.15 -8.56 -3.09
C HIS A 249 3.55 -9.07 -1.77
N SER A 250 2.44 -9.81 -1.85
CA SER A 250 1.58 -10.09 -0.70
C SER A 250 2.30 -10.88 0.41
N GLU A 251 3.00 -11.97 0.09
CA GLU A 251 3.69 -12.79 1.10
C GLU A 251 4.83 -12.03 1.80
N ALA A 252 5.57 -11.19 1.08
CA ALA A 252 6.61 -10.37 1.66
C ALA A 252 6.03 -9.27 2.57
N ILE A 253 4.92 -8.64 2.17
CA ILE A 253 4.20 -7.68 3.02
C ILE A 253 3.70 -8.36 4.30
N ILE A 254 3.08 -9.55 4.17
CA ILE A 254 2.61 -10.37 5.31
C ILE A 254 3.76 -10.65 6.28
N HIS A 255 4.89 -11.14 5.76
CA HIS A 255 6.08 -11.42 6.55
C HIS A 255 6.55 -10.17 7.32
N ASN A 256 6.66 -9.04 6.64
CA ASN A 256 7.07 -7.77 7.24
C ASN A 256 6.07 -7.23 8.29
N ILE A 257 4.77 -7.55 8.18
CA ILE A 257 3.76 -7.22 9.18
C ILE A 257 3.97 -8.05 10.45
N ILE A 258 4.18 -9.37 10.28
CA ILE A 258 4.30 -10.33 11.40
C ILE A 258 5.63 -10.16 12.14
N GLU A 259 6.75 -10.14 11.42
CA GLU A 259 8.08 -10.05 12.05
C GLU A 259 8.30 -8.74 12.79
N GLY A 260 7.59 -7.70 12.34
CA GLY A 260 7.71 -6.38 12.89
C GLY A 260 9.11 -5.79 12.68
N ASN A 261 9.33 -5.23 11.49
CA ASN A 261 10.55 -4.46 11.22
C ASN A 261 10.80 -3.42 12.32
N ALA A 262 12.07 -3.23 12.67
CA ALA A 262 12.54 -2.19 13.57
C ALA A 262 12.06 -0.81 13.11
N ASP A 263 11.90 0.10 14.08
CA ASP A 263 11.53 1.50 13.86
C ASP A 263 12.42 2.17 12.78
N PRO A 264 11.90 3.17 12.05
CA PRO A 264 12.55 3.70 10.85
C PRO A 264 13.97 4.21 11.13
N ILE A 265 14.89 3.88 10.22
CA ILE A 265 16.20 4.55 10.13
C ILE A 265 16.04 5.97 9.56
N ASP A 266 14.92 6.28 8.90
CA ASP A 266 14.64 7.61 8.37
C ASP A 266 13.70 8.40 9.31
N GLN A 267 14.32 9.14 10.25
CA GLN A 267 13.71 10.35 10.79
C GLN A 267 13.86 11.47 9.76
N ASP A 268 12.89 11.60 8.86
CA ASP A 268 12.60 12.90 8.26
C ASP A 268 11.40 13.48 9.00
N SER A 269 11.73 14.14 10.11
CA SER A 269 10.81 14.81 11.03
C SER A 269 10.21 16.07 10.41
N THR A 270 9.43 15.89 9.34
CA THR A 270 8.67 17.00 8.73
C THR A 270 7.35 16.62 8.08
N ASN A 271 6.99 15.33 8.00
CA ASN A 271 5.63 14.93 7.62
C ASN A 271 5.07 14.01 8.69
N GLN A 272 4.45 14.58 9.72
CA GLN A 272 3.32 13.89 10.34
C GLN A 272 2.36 13.59 9.17
N VAL A 273 2.28 12.33 8.77
CA VAL A 273 1.21 11.88 7.89
C VAL A 273 -0.04 11.95 8.76
N ASP A 274 -0.64 13.12 8.79
CA ASP A 274 -1.94 13.35 9.38
C ASP A 274 -2.94 12.67 8.44
N VAL A 275 -3.17 11.37 8.64
CA VAL A 275 -4.28 10.62 8.01
C VAL A 275 -5.58 11.03 8.71
N SER A 276 -5.79 12.34 8.81
CA SER A 276 -7.02 12.93 9.29
C SER A 276 -7.94 13.09 8.09
N VAL A 277 -8.99 12.26 8.04
CA VAL A 277 -10.11 12.42 7.10
C VAL A 277 -10.74 13.79 7.37
N SER A 278 -10.41 14.78 6.52
CA SER A 278 -10.95 16.13 6.62
C SER A 278 -12.48 16.11 6.49
N ARG A 279 -13.18 16.36 7.60
CA ARG A 279 -14.63 16.55 7.65
C ARG A 279 -14.95 17.98 7.22
N GLY A 280 -15.39 18.14 5.97
CA GLY A 280 -15.98 19.39 5.51
C GLY A 280 -17.35 19.62 6.15
N SER A 281 -17.43 20.56 7.09
CA SER A 281 -18.68 21.18 7.52
C SER A 281 -18.43 22.58 8.03
N SER A 282 -18.62 23.59 7.17
CA SER A 282 -19.18 24.89 7.59
C SER A 282 -19.53 25.75 6.39
N THR A 283 -20.81 26.06 6.30
CA THR A 283 -21.37 27.31 5.80
C THR A 283 -20.67 28.54 6.39
N SER A 284 -20.36 29.53 5.54
CA SER A 284 -20.65 30.97 5.66
C SER A 284 -19.51 31.87 5.15
N GLU A 285 -19.90 32.81 4.29
CA GLU A 285 -19.13 33.88 3.64
C GLU A 285 -18.89 35.10 4.59
N PRO A 286 -18.22 36.21 4.19
CA PRO A 286 -16.99 36.69 4.85
C PRO A 286 -17.10 38.09 5.47
N GLY A 287 -16.05 38.52 6.21
CA GLY A 287 -15.88 39.94 6.56
C GLY A 287 -14.64 40.32 7.38
N LYS A 288 -13.86 41.27 6.82
CA LYS A 288 -13.02 42.34 7.43
C LYS A 288 -11.78 41.93 8.27
N ILE A 289 -10.54 42.21 7.83
CA ILE A 289 -9.79 43.49 7.69
C ILE A 289 -9.21 44.01 9.03
N GLU A 290 -7.86 44.18 9.02
CA GLU A 290 -7.00 45.06 9.85
C GLU A 290 -6.74 44.67 11.33
N SER A 291 -5.58 44.88 11.96
CA SER A 291 -4.29 45.49 11.57
C SER A 291 -3.26 45.37 12.72
N ASN A 292 -1.97 45.55 12.39
CA ASN A 292 -0.91 46.27 13.13
C ASN A 292 -0.37 45.65 14.45
N LEU A 293 0.91 45.23 14.45
CA LEU A 293 2.14 45.99 14.77
C LEU A 293 2.32 46.15 16.29
N ASP A 294 3.38 45.55 16.83
CA ASP A 294 4.41 46.35 17.50
C ASP A 294 5.73 45.58 17.67
N GLU A 295 6.79 46.36 17.45
CA GLU A 295 8.20 46.02 17.36
C GLU A 295 8.94 46.03 18.71
N ASN A 296 10.07 45.29 18.73
CA ASN A 296 11.35 45.58 19.42
C ASN A 296 11.33 45.65 20.98
N THR A 297 12.29 45.05 21.71
CA THR A 297 13.69 45.50 21.74
C THR A 297 14.62 44.50 22.46
N SER A 298 15.77 44.24 21.83
CA SER A 298 17.13 43.88 22.29
C SER A 298 17.48 43.66 23.78
N GLY A 299 18.38 42.70 24.06
CA GLY A 299 19.35 42.85 25.17
C GLY A 299 20.08 41.63 25.75
N THR A 300 21.19 41.23 25.11
CA THR A 300 22.49 40.83 25.72
C THR A 300 22.72 39.45 26.36
N ALA A 301 23.89 38.89 26.02
CA ALA A 301 24.40 37.55 26.26
C ALA A 301 25.03 37.30 27.65
N SER A 302 25.12 36.03 28.07
CA SER A 302 26.39 35.26 28.14
C SER A 302 26.39 34.09 29.15
N ASN A 303 27.12 33.04 28.74
CA ASN A 303 27.91 32.09 29.51
C ASN A 303 27.37 30.72 29.95
N LEU A 304 28.15 29.73 29.48
CA LEU A 304 28.19 28.31 29.79
C LEU A 304 28.41 28.03 31.29
N SER A 305 27.86 26.92 31.76
CA SER A 305 28.62 26.00 32.62
C SER A 305 28.11 24.56 32.50
N ARG A 306 29.07 23.65 32.41
CA ARG A 306 28.93 22.20 32.21
C ARG A 306 29.24 21.55 33.55
N SER A 307 28.33 20.79 34.14
CA SER A 307 28.64 19.84 35.22
C SER A 307 27.63 18.69 35.26
N LYS A 308 28.16 17.46 35.41
CA LYS A 308 27.48 16.16 35.39
C LYS A 308 26.94 15.82 36.80
N LYS A 309 25.69 15.32 36.92
CA LYS A 309 25.35 14.04 37.61
C LYS A 309 23.84 13.71 37.60
N SER A 310 23.53 12.55 37.00
CA SER A 310 22.59 11.48 37.43
C SER A 310 21.13 11.76 37.86
N THR A 311 20.19 11.42 36.95
CA THR A 311 18.92 10.65 37.08
C THR A 311 17.78 11.11 38.03
N PRO A 312 16.48 10.83 37.75
CA PRO A 312 15.95 9.68 37.01
C PRO A 312 15.20 10.00 35.72
N VAL A 313 15.12 8.95 34.92
CA VAL A 313 14.29 8.76 33.73
C VAL A 313 12.86 9.22 34.04
N SER A 314 12.45 10.29 33.35
CA SER A 314 11.03 10.52 33.09
C SER A 314 10.57 9.35 32.24
N ALA A 315 9.91 8.38 32.85
CA ALA A 315 9.22 7.33 32.13
C ALA A 315 8.28 8.01 31.14
N SER A 316 8.66 8.02 29.87
CA SER A 316 7.68 8.17 28.81
C SER A 316 6.62 7.12 29.06
N PRO A 317 5.32 7.42 28.95
CA PRO A 317 4.30 6.40 29.07
C PRO A 317 4.66 5.30 28.10
N ASP A 318 4.97 4.11 28.63
CA ASP A 318 5.41 2.97 27.85
C ASP A 318 4.33 2.72 26.80
N LYS A 319 4.68 3.04 25.55
CA LYS A 319 3.75 2.92 24.43
C LYS A 319 3.40 1.43 24.35
N PRO A 320 2.11 1.05 24.31
CA PRO A 320 1.73 -0.34 24.23
C PRO A 320 2.45 -0.98 23.04
N THR A 321 3.21 -2.04 23.33
CA THR A 321 3.82 -2.86 22.29
C THR A 321 2.70 -3.70 21.67
N LEU A 322 2.58 -3.69 20.34
CA LEU A 322 1.56 -4.50 19.65
C LEU A 322 2.22 -5.63 18.89
N VAL A 323 1.55 -6.78 18.92
CA VAL A 323 1.87 -7.94 18.09
C VAL A 323 0.73 -8.17 17.10
N PHE A 324 1.06 -8.54 15.87
CA PHE A 324 0.08 -8.88 14.85
C PHE A 324 -0.04 -10.39 14.79
N VAL A 325 -1.23 -10.89 15.08
CA VAL A 325 -1.53 -12.32 15.03
C VAL A 325 -2.47 -12.57 13.86
N GLU A 326 -2.14 -13.56 13.03
CA GLU A 326 -3.05 -14.01 11.98
C GLU A 326 -4.37 -14.44 12.61
N ALA A 327 -5.49 -13.91 12.14
CA ALA A 327 -6.80 -14.30 12.62
C ALA A 327 -7.11 -15.70 12.10
N ASP A 328 -7.46 -16.63 13.00
CA ASP A 328 -7.91 -17.98 12.63
C ASP A 328 -9.24 -17.98 11.85
N GLU A 329 -9.90 -16.83 11.73
CA GLU A 329 -11.19 -16.68 11.07
C GLU A 329 -11.04 -16.60 9.54
N LEU A 330 -11.38 -17.73 8.90
CA LEU A 330 -11.74 -17.89 7.49
C LEU A 330 -10.78 -17.18 6.51
N VAL A 331 -9.67 -17.85 6.17
CA VAL A 331 -8.94 -17.59 4.93
C VAL A 331 -9.92 -17.77 3.77
N ALA A 332 -10.48 -16.67 3.28
CA ALA A 332 -11.35 -16.67 2.12
C ALA A 332 -10.47 -17.00 0.90
N LYS A 333 -10.68 -18.20 0.34
CA LYS A 333 -10.05 -18.61 -0.92
C LYS A 333 -10.98 -18.26 -2.05
N VAL A 334 -10.66 -17.19 -2.76
CA VAL A 334 -11.33 -16.86 -4.02
C VAL A 334 -10.40 -17.27 -5.18
N PRO A 335 -10.84 -18.14 -6.09
CA PRO A 335 -10.05 -18.40 -7.29
C PRO A 335 -10.00 -17.12 -8.13
N PHE A 336 -8.81 -16.76 -8.61
CA PHE A 336 -8.66 -15.65 -9.57
C PHE A 336 -9.43 -15.90 -10.87
N GLY A 337 -9.73 -17.17 -11.18
CA GLY A 337 -10.54 -17.55 -12.33
C GLY A 337 -9.84 -17.31 -13.65
N LEU A 338 -8.51 -17.33 -13.68
CA LEU A 338 -7.73 -17.31 -14.92
C LEU A 338 -7.66 -18.72 -15.54
N PRO A 339 -8.10 -18.88 -16.80
CA PRO A 339 -7.84 -20.08 -17.57
C PRO A 339 -6.35 -20.45 -17.61
N LYS A 340 -6.09 -21.76 -17.61
CA LYS A 340 -4.73 -22.34 -17.53
C LYS A 340 -3.88 -22.09 -18.76
N ASP A 341 -4.54 -21.94 -19.89
CA ASP A 341 -4.00 -21.66 -21.22
C ASP A 341 -3.64 -20.18 -21.40
N LEU A 342 -4.10 -19.29 -20.50
CA LEU A 342 -3.70 -17.88 -20.53
C LEU A 342 -2.27 -17.62 -20.07
N VAL A 343 -1.59 -18.56 -19.41
CA VAL A 343 -0.26 -18.29 -18.85
C VAL A 343 0.72 -19.28 -19.43
N GLU A 344 1.70 -18.79 -20.18
CA GLU A 344 2.75 -19.64 -20.69
C GLU A 344 3.77 -19.92 -19.60
N ILE A 345 4.09 -21.20 -19.39
CA ILE A 345 5.31 -21.57 -18.68
C ILE A 345 6.45 -21.27 -19.65
N LYS A 346 7.09 -20.10 -19.50
CA LYS A 346 8.42 -19.87 -20.08
C LYS A 346 9.35 -20.96 -19.52
N THR A 347 9.46 -22.05 -20.25
CA THR A 347 10.57 -22.97 -20.10
C THR A 347 11.74 -22.23 -20.72
N ASP A 348 12.72 -21.87 -19.89
CA ASP A 348 13.97 -21.30 -20.39
C ASP A 348 14.67 -22.39 -21.21
N THR A 349 14.30 -22.56 -22.48
CA THR A 349 15.12 -23.24 -23.45
C THR A 349 16.18 -22.26 -23.91
N ASN A 350 17.28 -22.21 -23.16
CA ASN A 350 18.57 -21.86 -23.75
C ASN A 350 19.69 -22.67 -23.08
N SER A 351 20.13 -23.62 -23.89
CA SER A 351 21.39 -24.35 -23.91
C SER A 351 22.61 -23.44 -23.95
#